data_AF-A0A4D9ET15-F1
#
_entry.id   AF-A0A4D9ET15-F1
#
_cell.length_a   1.000
_cell.length_b   1.000
_cell.length_c   1.000
_cell.angle_alpha   90.00
_cell.angle_beta   90.00
_cell.angle_gamma   90.00
#
_symmetry.space_group_name_H-M   'P 1'
#
loop_
_entity.id
_entity.type
_entity.pdbx_description
1 polymer ?
#
loop_
_entity_poly.entity_id
_entity_poly.type
_entity_poly.pdbx_seq_one_letter_code
_entity_poly.pdbx_strand_id
1 'polypeptide(L)'
;MWLFLRVDGIGEFEHPVHPDMMVSDESEKCWCGGGLMIECLKPHRRWKIKFNGRLRKGPYRHQWNEEEGERVHVKFSFHWTSFSEIFDFNLDSHPKVFAHAFALEKWSAEFFRRVKEDGEQHSRYEQWGQSIGEIEIEGHGKKEVSMRGVRSHSYGIRNWAEIYRYVMILMHCEDGTSAHLTIICVPATTTHLTVGYVLFPDGKKAGIDWSNASLAEMADDGFIRDLYQVSFTAGGQFFEVCANLDKQARPVVYNGLTGTGVFHECIADFQLNRTVPGWGLVEFYYRDATGQLIPNSGSRLKEPSIPASSQFTEEHSQCTRDVGAKGAQLDQLA
;
A
#
# COMPACT_ATOMS: atom_id res chain seq x y z
N MET A 1 4.60 5.89 8.27
CA MET A 1 5.31 4.69 7.83
C MET A 1 4.44 3.47 8.06
N TRP A 2 4.31 2.60 7.06
CA TRP A 2 3.67 1.29 7.18
C TRP A 2 4.75 0.22 7.06
N LEU A 3 4.77 -0.71 8.00
CA LEU A 3 5.73 -1.82 7.99
C LEU A 3 5.11 -3.01 8.70
N PHE A 4 4.74 -3.98 7.88
CA PHE A 4 4.25 -5.30 8.25
C PHE A 4 5.17 -6.31 7.59
N LEU A 5 5.52 -7.35 8.33
CA LEU A 5 6.37 -8.42 7.86
C LEU A 5 5.76 -9.73 8.33
N ARG A 6 5.68 -10.70 7.44
CA ARG A 6 5.35 -12.08 7.77
C ARG A 6 6.46 -12.96 7.24
N VAL A 7 7.04 -13.80 8.09
CA VAL A 7 8.07 -14.73 7.66
C VAL A 7 7.64 -16.15 7.99
N ASP A 8 7.57 -16.98 6.95
CA ASP A 8 7.12 -18.36 7.06
C ASP A 8 7.95 -19.17 8.06
N GLY A 9 7.22 -19.89 8.92
CA GLY A 9 7.77 -20.66 10.02
C GLY A 9 8.38 -19.83 11.17
N ILE A 10 8.30 -18.49 11.12
CA ILE A 10 8.76 -17.60 12.19
C ILE A 10 7.58 -16.84 12.82
N GLY A 11 6.75 -16.19 11.99
CA GLY A 11 5.56 -15.46 12.44
C GLY A 11 5.41 -14.07 11.82
N GLU A 12 4.46 -13.31 12.36
CA GLU A 12 4.14 -11.94 11.98
C GLU A 12 4.83 -10.90 12.87
N PHE A 13 5.17 -9.79 12.23
CA PHE A 13 5.85 -8.65 12.83
C PHE A 13 5.30 -7.34 12.30
N GLU A 14 5.21 -6.35 13.17
CA GLU A 14 4.72 -5.03 12.81
C GLU A 14 5.47 -3.94 13.57
N HIS A 15 5.57 -2.75 12.97
CA HIS A 15 6.27 -1.63 13.62
C HIS A 15 5.53 -1.18 14.89
N PRO A 16 6.23 -0.88 16.01
CA PRO A 16 5.60 -0.50 17.28
C PRO A 16 4.77 0.80 17.24
N VAL A 17 4.98 1.64 16.22
CA VAL A 17 4.18 2.87 16.02
C VAL A 17 2.75 2.56 15.59
N HIS A 18 2.50 1.38 15.00
CA HIS A 18 1.16 1.01 14.57
C HIS A 18 0.20 0.97 15.76
N PRO A 19 -1.08 1.24 15.54
CA PRO A 19 -1.71 1.57 14.26
C PRO A 19 -1.52 3.04 13.82
N ASP A 20 -0.79 3.87 14.58
CA ASP A 20 -0.38 5.21 14.13
C ASP A 20 0.69 5.09 13.02
N MET A 21 0.79 6.11 12.18
CA MET A 21 1.66 6.16 11.01
C MET A 21 2.69 7.30 11.08
N MET A 22 2.67 8.13 12.12
CA MET A 22 3.51 9.32 12.17
C MET A 22 4.95 8.96 12.59
N VAL A 23 5.89 9.17 11.66
CA VAL A 23 7.34 9.17 11.93
C VAL A 23 7.96 10.38 11.25
N SER A 24 8.96 11.00 11.88
CA SER A 24 9.69 12.13 11.29
C SER A 24 10.72 11.63 10.27
N ASP A 25 10.82 12.36 9.15
CA ASP A 25 11.85 12.18 8.12
C ASP A 25 13.04 13.11 8.42
N GLU A 26 14.25 12.69 8.04
CA GLU A 26 15.48 13.44 8.29
C GLU A 26 16.29 13.74 7.01
N SER A 27 15.83 13.38 5.80
CA SER A 27 16.66 13.52 4.59
C SER A 27 15.92 13.86 3.28
N GLU A 28 16.60 14.57 2.36
CA GLU A 28 16.09 14.98 1.04
C GLU A 28 16.21 13.88 -0.05
N LYS A 29 17.22 13.00 0.02
CA LYS A 29 17.55 12.03 -1.06
C LYS A 29 17.17 10.59 -0.73
N CYS A 30 17.10 10.27 0.55
CA CYS A 30 16.60 9.02 1.07
C CYS A 30 15.48 9.35 2.04
N TRP A 31 14.41 8.57 2.01
CA TRP A 31 13.44 8.64 3.09
C TRP A 31 13.95 7.77 4.23
N CYS A 32 14.03 8.31 5.44
CA CYS A 32 14.43 7.59 6.64
C CYS A 32 13.44 7.90 7.77
N GLY A 33 12.92 6.88 8.45
CA GLY A 33 12.08 7.10 9.62
C GLY A 33 11.70 5.79 10.29
N GLY A 34 11.64 5.79 11.63
CA GLY A 34 11.28 4.60 12.41
C GLY A 34 12.14 3.37 12.10
N GLY A 35 13.44 3.56 11.84
CA GLY A 35 14.37 2.49 11.48
C GLY A 35 14.27 1.97 10.03
N LEU A 36 13.29 2.42 9.23
CA LEU A 36 13.16 2.09 7.81
C LEU A 36 13.85 3.17 6.95
N MET A 37 14.58 2.73 5.93
CA MET A 37 15.21 3.59 4.94
C MET A 37 14.89 3.10 3.52
N ILE A 38 14.52 4.04 2.65
CA ILE A 38 14.24 3.81 1.23
C ILE A 38 15.10 4.77 0.40
N GLU A 39 16.02 4.22 -0.38
CA GLU A 39 16.97 4.95 -1.21
C GLU A 39 16.72 4.66 -2.70
N CYS A 40 16.58 5.70 -3.49
CA CYS A 40 16.50 5.59 -4.95
C CYS A 40 17.89 5.36 -5.54
N LEU A 41 18.14 4.18 -6.11
CA LEU A 41 19.41 3.88 -6.78
C LEU A 41 19.36 4.22 -8.27
N LYS A 42 18.23 3.93 -8.92
CA LYS A 42 17.95 4.29 -10.31
C LYS A 42 16.46 4.57 -10.45
N PRO A 43 16.05 5.80 -10.82
CA PRO A 43 14.64 6.16 -10.98
C PRO A 43 13.88 5.13 -11.80
N HIS A 44 12.69 4.76 -11.31
CA HIS A 44 11.78 3.77 -11.91
C HIS A 44 12.37 2.38 -12.15
N ARG A 45 13.55 2.06 -11.61
CA ARG A 45 14.20 0.77 -11.88
C ARG A 45 14.75 0.08 -10.65
N ARG A 46 15.44 0.80 -9.76
CA ARG A 46 16.16 0.18 -8.65
C ARG A 46 16.05 1.01 -7.38
N TRP A 47 15.70 0.34 -6.30
CA TRP A 47 15.57 0.91 -4.97
C TRP A 47 16.28 0.03 -3.95
N LYS A 48 16.79 0.65 -2.90
CA LYS A 48 17.36 -0.05 -1.76
C LYS A 48 16.48 0.22 -0.56
N ILE A 49 16.05 -0.86 0.08
CA ILE A 49 15.17 -0.81 1.24
C ILE A 49 15.92 -1.44 2.40
N LYS A 50 16.02 -0.74 3.52
CA LYS A 50 16.67 -1.24 4.72
C LYS A 50 15.80 -1.01 5.92
N PHE A 51 15.85 -1.94 6.85
CA PHE A 51 15.31 -1.75 8.18
C PHE A 51 16.30 -2.22 9.22
N ASN A 52 16.36 -1.49 10.33
CA ASN A 52 17.08 -1.89 11.52
C ASN A 52 16.36 -1.30 12.73
N GLY A 53 15.65 -2.15 13.48
CA GLY A 53 14.83 -1.69 14.59
C GLY A 53 14.18 -2.85 15.33
N ARG A 54 13.30 -2.52 16.28
CA ARG A 54 12.50 -3.52 16.99
C ARG A 54 11.10 -3.57 16.40
N LEU A 55 10.63 -4.77 16.07
CA LEU A 55 9.24 -5.01 15.65
C LEU A 55 8.49 -5.74 16.77
N ARG A 56 7.18 -5.47 16.88
CA ARG A 56 6.29 -6.27 17.72
C ARG A 56 6.02 -7.59 17.00
N LYS A 57 6.20 -8.70 17.70
CA LYS A 57 5.91 -10.06 17.23
C LYS A 57 4.52 -10.50 17.68
N GLY A 58 3.82 -11.18 16.78
CA GLY A 58 2.49 -11.73 17.04
C GLY A 58 1.50 -11.36 15.93
N PRO A 59 0.28 -11.93 15.97
CA PRO A 59 -0.72 -11.65 14.95
C PRO A 59 -0.99 -10.15 14.87
N TYR A 60 -1.34 -9.65 13.69
CA TYR A 60 -1.70 -8.24 13.54
C TYR A 60 -2.94 -7.91 14.37
N ARG A 61 -2.87 -6.85 15.18
CA ARG A 61 -3.94 -6.47 16.12
C ARG A 61 -4.34 -5.01 15.91
N HIS A 62 -5.62 -4.72 16.15
CA HIS A 62 -6.13 -3.36 16.17
C HIS A 62 -5.61 -2.55 17.37
N GLN A 63 -5.38 -3.21 18.51
CA GLN A 63 -4.89 -2.59 19.74
C GLN A 63 -3.85 -3.48 20.38
N TRP A 64 -2.76 -2.86 20.82
CA TRP A 64 -1.73 -3.47 21.65
C TRP A 64 -1.75 -2.78 23.01
N ASN A 65 -1.73 -3.55 24.09
CA ASN A 65 -1.34 -2.99 25.38
C ASN A 65 0.21 -3.00 25.50
N GLU A 66 0.75 -2.17 26.39
CA GLU A 66 2.22 -2.00 26.53
C GLU A 66 2.92 -3.28 27.00
N GLU A 67 2.17 -4.23 27.59
CA GLU A 67 2.70 -5.47 28.18
C GLU A 67 2.64 -6.70 27.24
N GLU A 68 1.81 -6.70 26.17
CA GLU A 68 1.51 -7.90 25.37
C GLU A 68 2.33 -8.08 24.09
N GLY A 69 3.16 -7.11 23.70
CA GLY A 69 3.95 -7.20 22.46
C GLY A 69 5.40 -7.59 22.72
N GLU A 70 5.76 -8.87 22.55
CA GLU A 70 7.18 -9.27 22.47
C GLU A 70 7.85 -8.41 21.38
N ARG A 71 8.90 -7.66 21.74
CA ARG A 71 9.66 -6.84 20.79
C ARG A 71 10.96 -7.56 20.46
N VAL A 72 11.12 -7.90 19.20
CA VAL A 72 12.33 -8.55 18.71
C VAL A 72 13.10 -7.61 17.79
N HIS A 73 14.42 -7.67 17.84
CA HIS A 73 15.26 -6.95 16.88
C HIS A 73 15.15 -7.59 15.50
N VAL A 74 14.91 -6.77 14.48
CA VAL A 74 14.82 -7.17 13.08
C VAL A 74 15.69 -6.26 12.24
N LYS A 75 16.45 -6.88 11.34
CA LYS A 75 17.28 -6.20 10.36
C LYS A 75 17.05 -6.81 8.99
N PHE A 76 16.80 -5.98 7.99
CA PHE A 76 16.79 -6.42 6.61
C PHE A 76 17.40 -5.40 5.66
N SER A 77 17.86 -5.89 4.50
CA SER A 77 18.36 -5.07 3.41
C SER A 77 18.00 -5.73 2.08
N PHE A 78 17.15 -5.07 1.30
CA PHE A 78 16.67 -5.54 0.01
C PHE A 78 17.06 -4.59 -1.11
N HIS A 79 17.30 -5.15 -2.29
CA HIS A 79 17.32 -4.42 -3.55
C HIS A 79 16.04 -4.76 -4.31
N TRP A 80 15.17 -3.76 -4.45
CA TRP A 80 13.98 -3.88 -5.29
C TRP A 80 14.34 -3.48 -6.72
N THR A 81 13.97 -4.32 -7.69
CA THR A 81 14.17 -4.07 -9.13
C THR A 81 12.85 -4.26 -9.87
N SER A 82 12.46 -3.29 -10.69
CA SER A 82 11.24 -3.41 -11.51
C SER A 82 11.42 -4.44 -12.63
N PHE A 83 10.38 -5.22 -12.88
CA PHE A 83 10.25 -6.06 -14.07
C PHE A 83 9.12 -5.60 -15.00
N SER A 84 8.27 -4.67 -14.56
CA SER A 84 7.23 -4.07 -15.39
C SER A 84 7.57 -2.67 -15.89
N GLU A 85 6.88 -2.26 -16.95
CA GLU A 85 6.72 -0.84 -17.26
C GLU A 85 5.98 -0.09 -16.15
N ILE A 86 6.10 1.22 -16.16
CA ILE A 86 5.30 2.11 -15.31
C ILE A 86 3.87 2.09 -15.82
N PHE A 87 2.90 1.90 -14.92
CA PHE A 87 1.52 2.26 -15.17
C PHE A 87 1.22 3.60 -14.49
N ASP A 88 1.01 4.65 -15.28
CA ASP A 88 0.61 5.97 -14.82
C ASP A 88 -0.92 6.10 -14.89
N PHE A 89 -1.57 6.35 -13.75
CA PHE A 89 -3.03 6.37 -13.68
C PHE A 89 -3.67 7.50 -14.49
N ASN A 90 -2.93 8.57 -14.79
CA ASN A 90 -3.44 9.68 -15.59
C ASN A 90 -3.27 9.43 -17.10
N LEU A 91 -2.27 8.64 -17.49
CA LEU A 91 -1.92 8.43 -18.91
C LEU A 91 -2.37 7.08 -19.47
N ASP A 92 -2.33 6.02 -18.65
CA ASP A 92 -2.51 4.64 -19.10
C ASP A 92 -3.89 4.05 -18.76
N SER A 93 -4.64 4.70 -17.88
CA SER A 93 -5.99 4.28 -17.51
C SER A 93 -6.94 4.34 -18.71
N HIS A 94 -7.80 3.31 -18.83
CA HIS A 94 -8.71 3.23 -19.96
C HIS A 94 -9.80 4.32 -19.86
N PRO A 95 -9.99 5.21 -20.86
CA PRO A 95 -10.86 6.38 -20.73
C PRO A 95 -12.33 6.03 -20.47
N LYS A 96 -12.78 4.85 -20.90
CA LYS A 96 -14.15 4.33 -20.68
C LYS A 96 -14.56 4.31 -19.21
N VAL A 97 -13.65 4.02 -18.27
CA VAL A 97 -14.02 3.93 -16.85
C VAL A 97 -14.33 5.30 -16.27
N PHE A 98 -13.57 6.34 -16.65
CA PHE A 98 -13.86 7.71 -16.26
C PHE A 98 -15.12 8.24 -16.94
N ALA A 99 -15.28 7.97 -18.24
CA ALA A 99 -16.49 8.36 -18.96
C ALA A 99 -17.75 7.74 -18.32
N HIS A 100 -17.67 6.47 -17.92
CA HIS A 100 -18.74 5.80 -17.18
C HIS A 100 -18.98 6.44 -15.81
N ALA A 101 -17.92 6.62 -15.01
CA ALA A 101 -18.02 7.24 -13.69
C ALA A 101 -18.66 8.64 -13.76
N PHE A 102 -18.20 9.49 -14.68
CA PHE A 102 -18.74 10.84 -14.84
C PHE A 102 -20.18 10.84 -15.32
N ALA A 103 -20.60 9.86 -16.14
CA ALA A 103 -21.98 9.76 -16.61
C ALA A 103 -22.98 9.41 -15.49
N LEU A 104 -22.51 8.86 -14.36
CA LEU A 104 -23.33 8.58 -13.18
C LEU A 104 -23.54 9.81 -12.28
N GLU A 105 -22.76 10.87 -12.49
CA GLU A 105 -22.76 12.06 -11.63
C GLU A 105 -23.71 13.15 -12.09
N LYS A 106 -24.13 14.00 -11.16
CA LYS A 106 -24.89 15.20 -11.50
C LYS A 106 -23.96 16.27 -12.08
N TRP A 107 -24.07 16.50 -13.39
CA TRP A 107 -23.23 17.47 -14.08
C TRP A 107 -23.52 18.90 -13.64
N SER A 108 -22.44 19.64 -13.38
CA SER A 108 -22.45 21.07 -13.09
C SER A 108 -21.07 21.67 -13.42
N ALA A 109 -20.99 22.99 -13.55
CA ALA A 109 -19.70 23.66 -13.72
C ALA A 109 -18.74 23.37 -12.55
N GLU A 110 -19.28 23.32 -11.33
CA GLU A 110 -18.53 22.99 -10.12
C GLU A 110 -17.98 21.56 -10.14
N PHE A 111 -18.78 20.59 -10.59
CA PHE A 111 -18.35 19.21 -10.78
C PHE A 111 -17.12 19.13 -11.71
N PHE A 112 -17.21 19.71 -12.90
CA PHE A 112 -16.11 19.68 -13.86
C PHE A 112 -14.88 20.45 -13.38
N ARG A 113 -15.07 21.53 -12.62
CA ARG A 113 -13.97 22.25 -11.96
C ARG A 113 -13.22 21.33 -10.98
N ARG A 114 -13.94 20.60 -10.12
CA ARG A 114 -13.35 19.66 -9.16
C ARG A 114 -12.64 18.50 -9.83
N VAL A 115 -13.25 17.88 -10.85
CA VAL A 115 -12.61 16.79 -11.61
C VAL A 115 -11.29 17.26 -12.23
N LYS A 116 -11.27 18.48 -12.79
CA LYS A 116 -10.05 19.07 -13.35
C LYS A 116 -8.99 19.31 -12.27
N GLU A 117 -9.39 19.92 -11.15
CA GLU A 117 -8.47 20.21 -10.03
C GLU A 117 -7.86 18.94 -9.45
N ASP A 118 -8.65 17.89 -9.24
CA ASP A 118 -8.18 16.59 -8.76
C ASP A 118 -7.14 15.98 -9.72
N GLY A 119 -7.44 15.95 -11.01
CA GLY A 119 -6.52 15.42 -12.04
C GLY A 119 -5.23 16.23 -12.22
N GLU A 120 -5.23 17.52 -11.89
CA GLU A 120 -4.04 18.39 -11.93
C GLU A 120 -3.21 18.33 -10.64
N GLN A 121 -3.85 18.05 -9.50
CA GLN A 121 -3.21 18.10 -8.18
C GLN A 121 -2.72 16.76 -7.68
N HIS A 122 -3.25 15.64 -8.20
CA HIS A 122 -2.90 14.30 -7.77
C HIS A 122 -2.30 13.48 -8.91
N SER A 123 -1.23 12.75 -8.62
CA SER A 123 -0.61 11.83 -9.57
C SER A 123 -0.19 10.55 -8.86
N ARG A 124 -0.44 9.42 -9.51
CA ARG A 124 -0.07 8.09 -9.03
C ARG A 124 0.48 7.29 -10.18
N TYR A 125 1.56 6.56 -9.92
CA TYR A 125 2.04 5.52 -10.81
C TYR A 125 2.50 4.29 -10.03
N GLU A 126 2.49 3.15 -10.71
CA GLU A 126 2.85 1.86 -10.15
C GLU A 126 3.80 1.07 -11.04
N GLN A 127 4.61 0.23 -10.40
CA GLN A 127 5.52 -0.70 -11.05
C GLN A 127 5.60 -1.98 -10.24
N TRP A 128 5.57 -3.12 -10.91
CA TRP A 128 5.84 -4.41 -10.31
C TRP A 128 7.32 -4.76 -10.42
N GLY A 129 7.82 -5.39 -9.37
CA GLY A 129 9.22 -5.71 -9.22
C GLY A 129 9.47 -6.82 -8.21
N GLN A 130 10.75 -7.06 -7.98
CA GLN A 130 11.24 -8.09 -7.09
C GLN A 130 12.21 -7.49 -6.08
N SER A 131 11.99 -7.76 -4.79
CA SER A 131 12.92 -7.51 -3.70
C SER A 131 13.81 -8.73 -3.46
N ILE A 132 15.12 -8.57 -3.57
CA ILE A 132 16.09 -9.63 -3.20
C ILE A 132 17.03 -9.09 -2.13
N GLY A 133 17.24 -9.87 -1.08
CA GLY A 133 18.26 -9.56 -0.09
C GLY A 133 18.14 -10.44 1.15
N GLU A 134 18.47 -9.89 2.31
CA GLU A 134 18.61 -10.70 3.52
C GLU A 134 17.82 -10.10 4.68
N ILE A 135 17.31 -10.99 5.53
CA ILE A 135 16.64 -10.68 6.78
C ILE A 135 17.27 -11.44 7.94
N GLU A 136 17.37 -10.77 9.09
CA GLU A 136 17.83 -11.30 10.35
C GLU A 136 16.81 -10.91 11.43
N ILE A 137 16.33 -11.90 12.18
CA ILE A 137 15.36 -11.73 13.26
C ILE A 137 16.00 -12.31 14.52
N GLU A 138 15.92 -11.58 15.63
CA GLU A 138 16.47 -12.01 16.91
C GLU A 138 16.02 -13.44 17.27
N GLY A 139 16.98 -14.28 17.68
CA GLY A 139 16.74 -15.70 17.96
C GLY A 139 16.66 -16.60 16.73
N HIS A 140 16.74 -16.05 15.52
CA HIS A 140 16.75 -16.80 14.27
C HIS A 140 18.01 -16.52 13.45
N GLY A 141 18.42 -17.48 12.63
CA GLY A 141 19.52 -17.29 11.70
C GLY A 141 19.16 -16.31 10.58
N LYS A 142 20.18 -15.70 10.00
CA LYS A 142 20.05 -14.87 8.79
C LYS A 142 19.48 -15.70 7.64
N LYS A 143 18.52 -15.15 6.90
CA LYS A 143 17.89 -15.79 5.73
C LYS A 143 18.00 -14.89 4.51
N GLU A 144 18.29 -15.48 3.36
CA GLU A 144 18.08 -14.83 2.07
C GLU A 144 16.59 -14.91 1.71
N VAL A 145 16.06 -13.83 1.16
CA VAL A 145 14.65 -13.65 0.85
C VAL A 145 14.52 -13.05 -0.55
N SER A 146 13.57 -13.60 -1.30
CA SER A 146 13.13 -13.09 -2.60
C SER A 146 11.62 -12.90 -2.54
N MET A 147 11.16 -11.68 -2.79
CA MET A 147 9.74 -11.33 -2.77
C MET A 147 9.35 -10.60 -4.05
N ARG A 148 8.08 -10.70 -4.44
CA ARG A 148 7.53 -9.96 -5.60
C ARG A 148 6.33 -9.12 -5.18
N GLY A 149 6.23 -7.94 -5.76
CA GLY A 149 5.14 -7.02 -5.46
C GLY A 149 5.34 -5.65 -6.10
N VAL A 150 4.55 -4.69 -5.63
CA VAL A 150 4.30 -3.43 -6.33
C VAL A 150 4.86 -2.24 -5.58
N ARG A 151 5.64 -1.42 -6.28
CA ARG A 151 5.97 -0.07 -5.82
C ARG A 151 4.91 0.89 -6.34
N SER A 152 4.10 1.43 -5.43
CA SER A 152 3.20 2.56 -5.70
C SER A 152 3.84 3.87 -5.27
N HIS A 153 3.69 4.91 -6.09
CA HIS A 153 4.13 6.26 -5.75
C HIS A 153 3.04 7.26 -6.10
N SER A 154 2.50 7.87 -5.04
CA SER A 154 1.51 8.94 -5.13
C SER A 154 2.12 10.25 -4.64
N TYR A 155 1.87 11.34 -5.35
CA TYR A 155 2.35 12.67 -4.99
C TYR A 155 1.31 13.74 -5.37
N GLY A 156 1.50 14.94 -4.81
CA GLY A 156 0.57 16.04 -4.95
C GLY A 156 -0.30 16.26 -3.71
N ILE A 157 -1.39 17.04 -3.86
CA ILE A 157 -2.29 17.35 -2.74
C ILE A 157 -3.35 16.26 -2.67
N ARG A 158 -3.33 15.46 -1.60
CA ARG A 158 -4.33 14.42 -1.36
C ARG A 158 -5.06 14.69 -0.05
N ASN A 159 -6.34 15.01 -0.15
CA ASN A 159 -7.20 15.15 1.01
C ASN A 159 -7.94 13.84 1.29
N TRP A 160 -7.41 13.03 2.19
CA TRP A 160 -8.02 11.75 2.54
C TRP A 160 -9.45 11.87 3.08
N ALA A 161 -9.84 13.01 3.66
CA ALA A 161 -11.21 13.23 4.12
C ALA A 161 -12.23 13.24 2.97
N GLU A 162 -11.80 13.45 1.73
CA GLU A 162 -12.66 13.45 0.54
C GLU A 162 -12.96 12.05 0.03
N ILE A 163 -12.11 11.08 0.35
CA ILE A 163 -12.36 9.68 0.01
C ILE A 163 -13.35 9.14 1.04
N TYR A 164 -14.52 8.70 0.58
CA TYR A 164 -15.49 8.06 1.48
C TYR A 164 -15.07 6.63 1.80
N ARG A 165 -14.68 5.90 0.76
CA ARG A 165 -14.35 4.48 0.83
C ARG A 165 -13.61 4.04 -0.42
N TYR A 166 -12.71 3.06 -0.29
CA TYR A 166 -12.24 2.30 -1.44
C TYR A 166 -11.91 0.85 -1.07
N VAL A 167 -11.89 0.00 -2.10
CA VAL A 167 -11.30 -1.33 -2.06
C VAL A 167 -10.31 -1.46 -3.20
N MET A 168 -9.09 -1.87 -2.90
CA MET A 168 -8.01 -2.06 -3.86
C MET A 168 -7.54 -3.51 -3.82
N ILE A 169 -7.44 -4.13 -4.99
CA ILE A 169 -6.92 -5.49 -5.19
C ILE A 169 -5.61 -5.36 -5.94
N LEU A 170 -4.54 -5.93 -5.39
CA LEU A 170 -3.25 -6.09 -6.06
C LEU A 170 -2.92 -7.57 -6.09
N MET A 171 -2.73 -8.14 -7.28
CA MET A 171 -2.35 -9.55 -7.43
C MET A 171 -1.19 -9.72 -8.40
N HIS A 172 -0.37 -10.73 -8.13
CA HIS A 172 0.58 -11.29 -9.08
C HIS A 172 0.39 -12.80 -9.17
N CYS A 173 0.40 -13.34 -10.37
CA CYS A 173 0.11 -14.73 -10.68
C CYS A 173 1.37 -15.48 -11.16
N GLU A 174 1.36 -16.80 -11.01
CA GLU A 174 2.48 -17.68 -11.41
C GLU A 174 2.79 -17.61 -12.91
N ASP A 175 1.78 -17.33 -13.74
CA ASP A 175 1.95 -17.17 -15.20
C ASP A 175 2.64 -15.85 -15.59
N GLY A 176 2.93 -14.98 -14.62
CA GLY A 176 3.55 -13.66 -14.80
C GLY A 176 2.56 -12.51 -14.92
N THR A 177 1.25 -12.78 -14.89
CA THR A 177 0.22 -11.74 -14.92
C THR A 177 0.23 -10.97 -13.60
N SER A 178 0.20 -9.63 -13.67
CA SER A 178 -0.07 -8.78 -12.50
C SER A 178 -1.30 -7.93 -12.76
N ALA A 179 -2.08 -7.64 -11.73
CA ALA A 179 -3.22 -6.75 -11.86
C ALA A 179 -3.39 -5.84 -10.65
N HIS A 180 -3.96 -4.68 -10.93
CA HIS A 180 -4.48 -3.73 -9.96
C HIS A 180 -5.95 -3.49 -10.31
N LEU A 181 -6.84 -3.54 -9.33
CA LEU A 181 -8.21 -3.06 -9.44
C LEU A 181 -8.57 -2.24 -8.20
N THR A 182 -8.92 -0.96 -8.37
CA THR A 182 -9.47 -0.13 -7.29
C THR A 182 -10.90 0.27 -7.63
N ILE A 183 -11.81 0.07 -6.68
CA ILE A 183 -13.14 0.69 -6.68
C ILE A 183 -13.15 1.75 -5.58
N ILE A 184 -13.46 2.99 -5.95
CA ILE A 184 -13.36 4.15 -5.05
C ILE A 184 -14.59 5.05 -5.15
N CYS A 185 -14.99 5.57 -3.98
CA CYS A 185 -16.00 6.60 -3.84
C CYS A 185 -15.36 7.88 -3.29
N VAL A 186 -15.32 8.91 -4.14
CA VAL A 186 -14.97 10.28 -3.79
C VAL A 186 -16.20 11.14 -4.06
N PRO A 187 -17.06 11.41 -3.07
CA PRO A 187 -18.36 12.08 -3.29
C PRO A 187 -18.28 13.44 -4.01
N ALA A 188 -17.12 14.09 -3.98
CA ALA A 188 -16.87 15.36 -4.64
C ALA A 188 -16.67 15.25 -6.17
N THR A 189 -16.26 14.09 -6.69
CA THR A 189 -15.85 13.90 -8.10
C THR A 189 -16.37 12.61 -8.72
N THR A 190 -16.29 11.47 -8.04
CA THR A 190 -16.77 10.18 -8.57
C THR A 190 -17.27 9.31 -7.42
N THR A 191 -18.59 9.22 -7.26
CA THR A 191 -19.22 8.32 -6.29
C THR A 191 -18.98 6.85 -6.62
N HIS A 192 -18.75 6.55 -7.91
CA HIS A 192 -18.47 5.21 -8.42
C HIS A 192 -17.38 5.27 -9.49
N LEU A 193 -16.12 5.06 -9.09
CA LEU A 193 -15.01 4.89 -10.03
C LEU A 193 -14.38 3.51 -9.83
N THR A 194 -14.30 2.75 -10.92
CA THR A 194 -13.54 1.50 -10.98
C THR A 194 -12.39 1.65 -11.96
N VAL A 195 -11.16 1.61 -11.48
CA VAL A 195 -9.96 1.89 -12.29
C VAL A 195 -8.86 0.90 -11.94
N GLY A 196 -8.00 0.59 -12.90
CA GLY A 196 -6.93 -0.37 -12.70
C GLY A 196 -6.28 -0.81 -13.99
N TYR A 197 -5.49 -1.87 -13.91
CA TYR A 197 -4.72 -2.38 -15.04
C TYR A 197 -4.44 -3.87 -14.93
N VAL A 198 -4.05 -4.43 -16.08
CA VAL A 198 -3.38 -5.73 -16.19
C VAL A 198 -2.02 -5.50 -16.85
N LEU A 199 -0.99 -6.10 -16.26
CA LEU A 199 0.32 -6.32 -16.86
C LEU A 199 0.39 -7.76 -17.32
N PHE A 200 0.63 -7.96 -18.61
CA PHE A 200 0.66 -9.26 -19.24
C PHE A 200 2.05 -9.88 -19.15
N PRO A 201 2.17 -11.22 -19.17
CA PRO A 201 3.46 -11.92 -19.16
C PRO A 201 4.38 -11.55 -20.34
N ASP A 202 3.81 -11.07 -21.45
CA ASP A 202 4.56 -10.60 -22.62
C ASP A 202 5.11 -9.16 -22.47
N GLY A 203 4.92 -8.55 -21.30
CA GLY A 203 5.38 -7.19 -20.98
C GLY A 203 4.42 -6.09 -21.39
N LYS A 204 3.29 -6.39 -22.06
CA LYS A 204 2.28 -5.37 -22.37
C LYS A 204 1.52 -4.96 -21.11
N LYS A 205 0.95 -3.77 -21.15
CA LYS A 205 -0.01 -3.26 -20.15
C LYS A 205 -1.31 -2.84 -20.81
N ALA A 206 -2.42 -3.00 -20.10
CA ALA A 206 -3.70 -2.43 -20.49
C ALA A 206 -4.49 -1.94 -19.27
N GLY A 207 -5.10 -0.76 -19.40
CA GLY A 207 -6.08 -0.30 -18.43
C GLY A 207 -7.34 -1.17 -18.46
N ILE A 208 -7.94 -1.37 -17.28
CA ILE A 208 -9.23 -2.05 -17.14
C ILE A 208 -10.33 -1.18 -17.75
N ASP A 209 -11.18 -1.76 -18.60
CA ASP A 209 -12.26 -1.04 -19.31
C ASP A 209 -13.68 -1.39 -18.83
N TRP A 210 -13.82 -2.45 -18.04
CA TRP A 210 -15.05 -2.87 -17.37
C TRP A 210 -14.72 -3.76 -16.17
N SER A 211 -15.57 -3.74 -15.14
CA SER A 211 -15.51 -4.66 -14.00
C SER A 211 -16.91 -4.82 -13.40
N ASN A 212 -17.20 -5.98 -12.79
CA ASN A 212 -18.41 -6.18 -11.99
C ASN A 212 -18.24 -5.76 -10.52
N ALA A 213 -17.04 -5.35 -10.11
CA ALA A 213 -16.76 -5.08 -8.70
C ALA A 213 -17.57 -3.89 -8.18
N SER A 214 -18.07 -4.02 -6.95
CA SER A 214 -18.97 -3.05 -6.33
C SER A 214 -18.60 -2.86 -4.86
N LEU A 215 -18.51 -1.60 -4.43
CA LEU A 215 -18.31 -1.29 -3.02
C LEU A 215 -19.43 -1.89 -2.16
N ALA A 216 -20.68 -1.88 -2.63
CA ALA A 216 -21.82 -2.44 -1.90
C ALA A 216 -21.66 -3.94 -1.57
N GLU A 217 -20.97 -4.69 -2.43
CA GLU A 217 -20.74 -6.13 -2.26
C GLU A 217 -19.46 -6.44 -1.46
N MET A 218 -18.54 -5.47 -1.37
CA MET A 218 -17.20 -5.70 -0.84
C MET A 218 -17.03 -5.22 0.60
N ALA A 219 -17.77 -5.76 1.57
CA ALA A 219 -17.75 -5.34 2.99
C ALA A 219 -18.29 -3.92 3.27
N ASP A 220 -19.42 -3.57 2.65
CA ASP A 220 -20.12 -2.32 2.96
C ASP A 220 -20.73 -2.31 4.38
N ASP A 221 -21.02 -3.49 4.92
CA ASP A 221 -21.44 -3.71 6.30
C ASP A 221 -20.31 -3.58 7.33
N GLY A 222 -19.09 -3.25 6.88
CA GLY A 222 -17.88 -3.21 7.71
C GLY A 222 -17.31 -4.60 8.04
N PHE A 223 -17.91 -5.68 7.55
CA PHE A 223 -17.44 -7.04 7.79
C PHE A 223 -16.63 -7.57 6.61
N ILE A 224 -15.29 -7.58 6.77
CA ILE A 224 -14.37 -8.12 5.77
C ILE A 224 -14.46 -9.66 5.75
N ARG A 225 -15.03 -10.18 4.67
CA ARG A 225 -15.20 -11.62 4.41
C ARG A 225 -13.87 -12.25 4.01
N ASP A 226 -13.84 -13.57 4.07
CA ASP A 226 -12.64 -14.35 3.71
C ASP A 226 -12.49 -14.53 2.20
N LEU A 227 -13.57 -14.33 1.43
CA LEU A 227 -13.62 -14.64 0.01
C LEU A 227 -14.26 -13.48 -0.75
N TYR A 228 -13.58 -13.02 -1.79
CA TYR A 228 -14.12 -12.08 -2.77
C TYR A 228 -13.91 -12.61 -4.18
N GLN A 229 -14.91 -12.38 -5.04
CA GLN A 229 -14.85 -12.72 -6.46
C GLN A 229 -15.17 -11.50 -7.28
N VAL A 230 -14.30 -11.17 -8.22
CA VAL A 230 -14.49 -10.07 -9.15
C VAL A 230 -14.12 -10.52 -10.56
N SER A 231 -14.67 -9.84 -11.55
CA SER A 231 -14.33 -10.03 -12.95
C SER A 231 -14.16 -8.70 -13.63
N PHE A 232 -13.19 -8.62 -14.53
CA PHE A 232 -12.91 -7.40 -15.27
C PHE A 232 -12.39 -7.70 -16.67
N THR A 233 -12.42 -6.69 -17.54
CA THR A 233 -11.80 -6.75 -18.87
C THR A 233 -10.66 -5.76 -18.99
N ALA A 234 -9.59 -6.17 -19.66
CA ALA A 234 -8.46 -5.32 -20.02
C ALA A 234 -7.81 -5.86 -21.30
N GLY A 235 -7.42 -4.97 -22.22
CA GLY A 235 -6.73 -5.37 -23.45
C GLY A 235 -7.53 -6.34 -24.34
N GLY A 236 -8.87 -6.30 -24.27
CA GLY A 236 -9.75 -7.21 -25.01
C GLY A 236 -9.86 -8.62 -24.42
N GLN A 237 -9.32 -8.86 -23.22
CA GLN A 237 -9.42 -10.13 -22.49
C GLN A 237 -10.32 -9.99 -21.27
N PHE A 238 -10.95 -11.09 -20.86
CA PHE A 238 -11.78 -11.19 -19.66
C PHE A 238 -11.04 -12.01 -18.60
N PHE A 239 -11.10 -11.53 -17.35
CA PHE A 239 -10.42 -12.13 -16.21
C PHE A 239 -11.43 -12.41 -15.09
N GLU A 240 -11.40 -13.63 -14.55
CA GLU A 240 -12.07 -13.98 -13.30
C GLU A 240 -11.02 -14.05 -12.18
N VAL A 241 -11.22 -13.28 -11.11
CA VAL A 241 -10.32 -13.25 -9.95
C VAL A 241 -11.08 -13.71 -8.71
N CYS A 242 -10.51 -14.68 -8.01
CA CYS A 242 -10.95 -15.14 -6.70
C CYS A 242 -9.87 -14.81 -5.68
N ALA A 243 -10.21 -14.06 -4.63
CA ALA A 243 -9.29 -13.65 -3.57
C ALA A 243 -9.70 -14.32 -2.25
N ASN A 244 -8.81 -15.12 -1.68
CA ASN A 244 -8.94 -15.75 -0.37
C ASN A 244 -8.10 -15.00 0.64
N LEU A 245 -8.73 -14.20 1.49
CA LEU A 245 -8.05 -13.35 2.46
C LEU A 245 -7.64 -14.17 3.69
N ASP A 246 -6.37 -14.07 4.06
CA ASP A 246 -5.89 -14.68 5.28
C ASP A 246 -6.52 -13.99 6.51
N LYS A 247 -7.12 -14.80 7.38
CA LYS A 247 -7.81 -14.38 8.60
C LYS A 247 -6.89 -13.76 9.64
N GLN A 248 -5.63 -14.21 9.66
CA GLN A 248 -4.62 -13.79 10.63
C GLN A 248 -3.77 -12.62 10.10
N ALA A 249 -3.88 -12.33 8.79
CA ALA A 249 -3.06 -11.37 8.07
C ALA A 249 -3.78 -10.07 7.70
N ARG A 250 -4.49 -9.46 8.66
CA ARG A 250 -5.33 -8.27 8.41
C ARG A 250 -4.87 -7.06 9.22
N PRO A 251 -3.63 -6.57 9.01
CA PRO A 251 -3.12 -5.40 9.68
C PRO A 251 -4.02 -4.19 9.48
N VAL A 252 -4.11 -3.38 10.52
CA VAL A 252 -4.88 -2.15 10.55
C VAL A 252 -4.01 -0.97 10.88
N VAL A 253 -4.21 0.10 10.14
CA VAL A 253 -3.50 1.36 10.30
C VAL A 253 -4.47 2.53 10.19
N TYR A 254 -4.23 3.59 10.96
CA TYR A 254 -5.05 4.79 10.99
C TYR A 254 -4.41 5.97 10.26
N ASN A 255 -5.20 6.64 9.45
CA ASN A 255 -4.73 7.74 8.64
C ASN A 255 -4.39 9.00 9.45
N GLY A 256 -3.11 9.32 9.53
CA GLY A 256 -2.58 10.65 9.88
C GLY A 256 -2.93 11.18 11.27
N LEU A 257 -2.62 12.47 11.50
CA LEU A 257 -2.76 13.17 12.79
C LEU A 257 -4.17 13.17 13.39
N THR A 258 -5.20 12.98 12.57
CA THR A 258 -6.60 13.03 13.00
C THR A 258 -7.25 11.65 13.14
N GLY A 259 -6.63 10.57 12.66
CA GLY A 259 -7.17 9.21 12.73
C GLY A 259 -8.48 9.00 11.97
N THR A 260 -8.85 9.90 11.05
CA THR A 260 -10.19 9.96 10.41
C THR A 260 -10.43 8.92 9.32
N GLY A 261 -9.54 7.94 9.16
CA GLY A 261 -9.71 6.84 8.22
C GLY A 261 -8.95 5.60 8.67
N VAL A 262 -9.48 4.44 8.33
CA VAL A 262 -8.96 3.14 8.72
C VAL A 262 -8.63 2.36 7.46
N PHE A 263 -7.41 1.82 7.37
CA PHE A 263 -7.03 0.88 6.33
C PHE A 263 -6.95 -0.53 6.92
N HIS A 264 -7.41 -1.51 6.15
CA HIS A 264 -7.22 -2.93 6.40
C HIS A 264 -6.44 -3.53 5.25
N GLU A 265 -5.20 -3.93 5.51
CA GLU A 265 -4.22 -4.36 4.50
C GLU A 265 -4.18 -5.89 4.45
N CYS A 266 -5.19 -6.52 3.85
CA CYS A 266 -5.40 -7.96 3.98
C CYS A 266 -4.54 -8.75 2.99
N ILE A 267 -3.63 -9.59 3.48
CA ILE A 267 -2.88 -10.53 2.63
C ILE A 267 -3.85 -11.57 2.05
N ALA A 268 -3.70 -11.88 0.76
CA ALA A 268 -4.62 -12.78 0.08
C ALA A 268 -3.92 -13.71 -0.92
N ASP A 269 -4.41 -14.95 -0.98
CA ASP A 269 -4.13 -15.89 -2.04
C ASP A 269 -5.15 -15.72 -3.16
N PHE A 270 -4.67 -15.62 -4.38
CA PHE A 270 -5.48 -15.39 -5.57
C PHE A 270 -5.57 -16.64 -6.45
N GLN A 271 -6.69 -16.74 -7.15
CA GLN A 271 -6.85 -17.66 -8.26
C GLN A 271 -7.40 -16.89 -9.46
N LEU A 272 -6.59 -16.80 -10.51
CA LEU A 272 -6.93 -16.18 -11.79
C LEU A 272 -7.48 -17.22 -12.76
N ASN A 273 -8.60 -16.92 -13.41
CA ASN A 273 -9.28 -17.79 -14.37
C ASN A 273 -9.43 -19.22 -13.86
N ARG A 274 -9.74 -19.34 -12.55
CA ARG A 274 -9.99 -20.60 -11.81
C ARG A 274 -8.82 -21.58 -11.74
N THR A 275 -7.66 -21.25 -12.30
CA THR A 275 -6.59 -22.24 -12.50
C THR A 275 -5.21 -21.72 -12.18
N VAL A 276 -4.95 -20.43 -12.36
CA VAL A 276 -3.63 -19.84 -12.16
C VAL A 276 -3.52 -19.30 -10.73
N PRO A 277 -2.65 -19.87 -9.88
CA PRO A 277 -2.42 -19.35 -8.53
C PRO A 277 -1.77 -17.97 -8.58
N GLY A 278 -2.03 -17.17 -7.57
CA GLY A 278 -1.40 -15.88 -7.36
C GLY A 278 -1.43 -15.47 -5.89
N TRP A 279 -0.81 -14.34 -5.60
CA TRP A 279 -0.69 -13.79 -4.26
C TRP A 279 -0.69 -12.26 -4.33
N GLY A 280 -0.93 -11.62 -3.19
CA GLY A 280 -0.94 -10.17 -3.08
C GLY A 280 -1.80 -9.70 -1.93
N LEU A 281 -2.59 -8.65 -2.16
CA LEU A 281 -3.39 -8.04 -1.11
C LEU A 281 -4.72 -7.49 -1.58
N VAL A 282 -5.63 -7.37 -0.61
CA VAL A 282 -6.85 -6.59 -0.72
C VAL A 282 -6.83 -5.53 0.38
N GLU A 283 -6.74 -4.27 -0.02
CA GLU A 283 -6.78 -3.13 0.88
C GLU A 283 -8.21 -2.57 0.94
N PHE A 284 -8.74 -2.43 2.15
CA PHE A 284 -10.00 -1.74 2.40
C PHE A 284 -9.72 -0.43 3.12
N TYR A 285 -10.31 0.65 2.64
CA TYR A 285 -10.29 1.92 3.33
C TYR A 285 -11.70 2.36 3.69
N TYR A 286 -11.89 2.72 4.94
CA TYR A 286 -13.12 3.34 5.45
C TYR A 286 -12.79 4.71 6.01
N ARG A 287 -13.54 5.73 5.60
CA ARG A 287 -13.54 7.01 6.30
C ARG A 287 -14.28 6.85 7.63
N ASP A 288 -13.61 7.17 8.74
CA ASP A 288 -14.26 7.25 10.04
C ASP A 288 -15.03 8.57 10.14
N ALA A 289 -16.37 8.49 10.06
CA ALA A 289 -17.24 9.64 10.20
C ALA A 289 -17.40 10.13 11.65
N THR A 290 -17.00 9.32 12.64
CA THR A 290 -17.23 9.58 14.06
C THR A 290 -16.04 10.15 14.81
N GLY A 291 -14.84 10.16 14.22
CA GLY A 291 -13.68 10.86 14.77
C GLY A 291 -13.47 10.58 16.26
N GLN A 292 -13.57 9.31 16.67
CA GLN A 292 -13.13 8.97 18.02
C GLN A 292 -11.62 9.15 18.03
N LEU A 293 -11.20 10.33 18.51
CA LEU A 293 -9.82 10.64 18.86
C LEU A 293 -9.28 9.46 19.66
N ILE A 294 -8.46 8.65 19.01
CA ILE A 294 -7.70 7.63 19.70
C ILE A 294 -6.87 8.40 20.73
N PRO A 295 -6.95 8.06 22.03
CA PRO A 295 -6.13 8.72 23.02
C PRO A 295 -4.68 8.54 22.60
N ASN A 296 -3.95 9.64 22.38
CA ASN A 296 -2.52 9.68 22.10
C ASN A 296 -1.79 8.61 22.92
N SER A 297 -1.54 7.44 22.33
CA SER A 297 -0.81 6.37 22.97
C SER A 297 0.66 6.57 22.69
N GLY A 298 1.32 7.30 23.59
CA GLY A 298 2.75 7.17 23.80
C GLY A 298 3.61 8.27 23.19
N SER A 299 4.46 8.81 24.06
CA SER A 299 5.58 9.71 23.83
C SER A 299 6.27 9.60 22.46
N ARG A 300 6.72 10.75 21.92
CA ARG A 300 7.77 10.82 20.89
C ARG A 300 8.88 9.82 21.24
N LEU A 301 8.98 8.74 20.49
CA LEU A 301 10.05 7.75 20.65
C LEU A 301 11.37 8.47 20.35
N LYS A 302 12.21 8.66 21.38
CA LYS A 302 13.62 8.97 21.16
C LYS A 302 14.31 7.69 20.71
N GLU A 303 14.97 7.74 19.56
CA GLU A 303 15.80 6.64 19.10
C GLU A 303 16.88 6.29 20.15
N PRO A 304 17.18 5.00 20.37
CA PRO A 304 18.35 4.62 21.15
C PRO A 304 19.63 5.09 20.43
N SER A 305 20.57 5.65 21.19
CA SER A 305 21.84 6.14 20.67
C SER A 305 22.63 5.02 19.99
N ILE A 306 22.85 5.16 18.68
CA ILE A 306 23.73 4.29 17.90
C ILE A 306 25.20 4.63 18.28
N PRO A 307 26.07 3.64 18.59
CA PRO A 307 27.49 3.90 18.79
C PRO A 307 28.09 4.50 17.51
N ALA A 308 28.79 5.63 17.65
CA ALA A 308 29.35 6.37 16.53
C ALA A 308 30.27 5.48 15.68
N SER A 309 29.89 5.28 14.41
CA SER A 309 30.84 4.87 13.37
C SER A 309 30.62 5.71 12.12
N SER A 310 31.71 6.38 11.71
CA SER A 310 31.89 7.27 10.55
C SER A 310 31.02 8.53 10.51
N GLN A 311 31.65 9.66 10.86
CA GLN A 311 31.15 11.02 10.70
C GLN A 311 30.88 11.34 9.23
N PHE A 312 29.70 11.91 8.95
CA PHE A 312 29.47 12.74 7.77
C PHE A 312 29.24 14.18 8.25
N THR A 313 29.99 15.11 7.67
CA THR A 313 29.86 16.56 7.91
C THR A 313 28.67 17.10 7.12
N GLU A 314 27.63 17.53 7.82
CA GLU A 314 26.48 18.25 7.24
C GLU A 314 26.69 19.76 7.38
N GLU A 315 26.62 20.46 6.25
CA GLU A 315 26.20 21.86 6.20
C GLU A 315 24.95 21.94 5.31
N HIS A 316 23.93 22.63 5.82
CA HIS A 316 22.67 23.03 5.18
C HIS A 316 21.59 21.93 5.07
N SER A 317 20.29 22.18 5.25
CA SER A 317 19.49 23.26 5.84
C SER A 317 18.05 22.71 5.96
N GLN A 318 17.26 23.32 6.84
CA GLN A 318 15.93 22.89 7.26
C GLN A 318 14.85 23.02 6.18
N CYS A 319 13.99 21.99 6.06
CA CYS A 319 12.62 22.14 5.55
C CYS A 319 11.65 21.43 6.50
N THR A 320 11.03 22.20 7.40
CA THR A 320 10.08 21.75 8.43
C THR A 320 8.64 21.71 7.94
N ARG A 321 8.37 21.19 6.73
CA ARG A 321 6.99 21.00 6.26
C ARG A 321 6.63 19.53 6.29
N ASP A 322 5.72 19.21 7.21
CA ASP A 322 5.11 17.90 7.41
C ASP A 322 4.50 17.37 6.11
N VAL A 323 5.08 16.28 5.58
CA VAL A 323 4.51 15.53 4.46
C VAL A 323 3.79 14.30 5.01
N GLY A 324 2.50 14.18 4.71
CA GLY A 324 1.71 12.99 5.01
C GLY A 324 2.25 11.76 4.27
N ALA A 325 2.53 10.70 5.04
CA ALA A 325 2.82 9.32 4.67
C ALA A 325 3.34 9.04 3.23
N LYS A 326 4.66 8.87 3.10
CA LYS A 326 5.24 8.00 2.06
C LYS A 326 4.99 6.54 2.49
N GLY A 327 4.01 5.87 1.87
CA GLY A 327 3.81 4.43 1.98
C GLY A 327 4.48 3.73 0.80
N ALA A 328 5.29 2.71 1.07
CA ALA A 328 5.78 1.78 0.06
C ALA A 328 5.34 0.38 0.50
N GLN A 329 4.46 -0.26 -0.28
CA GLN A 329 4.08 -1.66 -0.12
C GLN A 329 5.14 -2.50 -0.82
N LEU A 330 5.72 -3.49 -0.15
CA LEU A 330 7.00 -4.07 -0.56
C LEU A 330 7.01 -5.60 -0.48
N ASP A 331 5.92 -6.23 -0.92
CA ASP A 331 5.86 -7.65 -1.30
C ASP A 331 5.44 -8.63 -0.17
N GLN A 332 4.98 -9.82 -0.60
CA GLN A 332 4.67 -10.99 0.24
C GLN A 332 5.80 -12.03 0.08
N LEU A 333 6.17 -12.70 1.18
CA LEU A 333 7.10 -13.83 1.19
C LEU A 333 6.39 -15.09 0.65
N ALA A 334 7.06 -15.81 -0.25
CA ALA A 334 6.63 -17.10 -0.79
C ALA A 334 7.64 -18.20 -0.41
#